data_AF-A0A949LKK6-F1
#
_entry.id   AF-A0A949LKK6-F1
#
_cell.length_a   1.000
_cell.length_b   1.000
_cell.length_c   1.000
_cell.angle_alpha   90.00
_cell.angle_beta   90.00
_cell.angle_gamma   90.00
#
_symmetry.space_group_name_H-M   'P 1'
#
loop_
_entity.id
_entity.type
_entity.pdbx_description
1 polymer ?
#
loop_
_entity_poly.entity_id
_entity_poly.type
_entity_poly.pdbx_seq_one_letter_code
_entity_poly.pdbx_strand_id
1 'polypeptide(L)'
;MNYATREARFLAELGAIFNPLVHWPLLTMTPFGRGMPVIVYPAFASDDAYTAGMRYFLEMKGYRTYGWEQGRNRGPRPHTLEAIKRQLADVTDKHGRKAALIGHSLGGVFARQLARFAPERVDRVITLGSPFGIAAQLDKATPATKKIFNFCVSDGADGDRDLLARDLVVPPPLPTTSIYSRDDELIHWSSSINPRGPLTENIEAIASSSHHGLAFSPIMLALMAERLAVSSEYWYPFNRNFSPFLAAYIPEQQAHLEDTSAVPDMPVYSAQELARLEAAKPNLGLKI
;
A
#
# COMPACT_ATOMS: atom_id res chain seq x y z
N MET A 1 -19.92 14.64 -7.66
CA MET A 1 -19.85 13.79 -8.87
C MET A 1 -20.84 12.63 -8.69
N ASN A 2 -21.77 12.41 -9.63
CA ASN A 2 -22.81 11.38 -9.47
C ASN A 2 -22.28 9.97 -9.79
N TYR A 3 -23.00 8.92 -9.37
CA TYR A 3 -22.55 7.53 -9.52
C TYR A 3 -22.33 7.12 -11.00
N ALA A 4 -23.21 7.55 -11.91
CA ALA A 4 -23.12 7.27 -13.34
C ALA A 4 -21.84 7.86 -14.00
N THR A 5 -21.38 9.03 -13.54
CA THR A 5 -20.12 9.64 -14.02
C THR A 5 -18.88 8.93 -13.48
N ARG A 6 -18.97 8.26 -12.30
CA ARG A 6 -17.89 7.41 -11.76
C ARG A 6 -17.76 6.11 -12.54
N GLU A 7 -18.87 5.44 -12.84
CA GLU A 7 -18.86 4.21 -13.64
C GLU A 7 -18.41 4.46 -15.08
N ALA A 8 -18.89 5.53 -15.73
CA ALA A 8 -18.43 5.90 -17.07
C ALA A 8 -16.92 6.21 -17.11
N ARG A 9 -16.40 6.90 -16.08
CA ARG A 9 -14.96 7.16 -15.94
C ARG A 9 -14.16 5.88 -15.69
N PHE A 10 -14.64 5.00 -14.81
CA PHE A 10 -14.01 3.69 -14.56
C PHE A 10 -13.99 2.82 -15.83
N LEU A 11 -15.09 2.77 -16.58
CA LEU A 11 -15.16 2.05 -17.85
C LEU A 11 -14.27 2.67 -18.93
N ALA A 12 -14.15 4.00 -18.97
CA ALA A 12 -13.21 4.69 -19.85
C ALA A 12 -11.75 4.43 -19.44
N GLU A 13 -11.45 4.41 -18.15
CA GLU A 13 -10.15 4.04 -17.60
C GLU A 13 -9.84 2.57 -17.95
N LEU A 14 -10.80 1.64 -17.80
CA LEU A 14 -10.66 0.24 -18.26
C LEU A 14 -10.43 0.15 -19.77
N GLY A 15 -11.16 0.92 -20.58
CA GLY A 15 -10.96 0.98 -22.02
C GLY A 15 -9.57 1.51 -22.42
N ALA A 16 -9.03 2.47 -21.66
CA ALA A 16 -7.68 2.97 -21.82
C ALA A 16 -6.62 1.97 -21.30
N ILE A 17 -6.90 1.25 -20.21
CA ILE A 17 -6.08 0.17 -19.64
C ILE A 17 -5.81 -0.92 -20.68
N PHE A 18 -6.81 -1.23 -21.51
CA PHE A 18 -6.72 -2.26 -22.55
C PHE A 18 -6.39 -1.72 -23.95
N ASN A 19 -6.08 -0.43 -24.12
CA ASN A 19 -5.56 0.07 -25.40
C ASN A 19 -4.06 -0.28 -25.51
N PRO A 20 -3.70 -1.37 -26.20
CA PRO A 20 -2.34 -1.88 -26.17
C PRO A 20 -1.39 -0.92 -26.87
N LEU A 21 -1.86 -0.17 -27.87
CA LEU A 21 -1.00 0.67 -28.69
C LEU A 21 -0.40 1.85 -27.92
N VAL A 22 -1.08 2.35 -26.89
CA VAL A 22 -0.62 3.52 -26.11
C VAL A 22 0.27 3.12 -24.94
N HIS A 23 -0.05 2.02 -24.25
CA HIS A 23 0.64 1.66 -23.00
C HIS A 23 1.55 0.44 -23.11
N TRP A 24 1.52 -0.33 -24.20
CA TRP A 24 2.39 -1.50 -24.37
C TRP A 24 3.89 -1.16 -24.35
N PRO A 25 4.38 -0.06 -24.97
CA PRO A 25 5.79 0.32 -24.83
C PRO A 25 6.16 0.63 -23.37
N LEU A 26 5.30 1.37 -22.65
CA LEU A 26 5.51 1.69 -21.23
C LEU A 26 5.59 0.41 -20.39
N LEU A 27 4.65 -0.51 -20.57
CA LEU A 27 4.60 -1.75 -19.83
C LEU A 27 5.78 -2.66 -20.18
N THR A 28 6.18 -2.79 -21.44
CA THR A 28 7.28 -3.67 -21.87
C THR A 28 8.65 -3.18 -21.40
N MET A 29 8.86 -1.86 -21.30
CA MET A 29 10.14 -1.27 -20.88
C MET A 29 10.37 -1.28 -19.36
N THR A 30 9.37 -1.62 -18.55
CA THR A 30 9.55 -1.70 -17.09
C THR A 30 10.52 -2.81 -16.68
N PRO A 31 11.32 -2.61 -15.61
CA PRO A 31 12.35 -3.56 -15.20
C PRO A 31 11.79 -4.93 -14.76
N PHE A 32 12.63 -5.96 -14.83
CA PHE A 32 12.30 -7.31 -14.39
C PHE A 32 12.57 -7.52 -12.88
N GLY A 33 11.66 -8.21 -12.21
CA GLY A 33 11.65 -8.46 -10.77
C GLY A 33 12.58 -9.55 -10.24
N ARG A 34 13.32 -10.23 -11.12
CA ARG A 34 14.32 -11.27 -10.79
C ARG A 34 13.81 -12.31 -9.76
N GLY A 35 12.56 -12.72 -9.88
CA GLY A 35 11.93 -13.73 -9.03
C GLY A 35 11.55 -13.26 -7.62
N MET A 36 11.59 -11.96 -7.31
CA MET A 36 11.19 -11.46 -5.99
C MET A 36 9.73 -11.86 -5.67
N PRO A 37 9.46 -12.42 -4.47
CA PRO A 37 8.10 -12.71 -4.05
C PRO A 37 7.33 -11.42 -3.76
N VAL A 38 6.08 -11.36 -4.23
CA VAL A 38 5.19 -10.22 -4.04
C VAL A 38 3.82 -10.72 -3.59
N ILE A 39 3.32 -10.24 -2.45
CA ILE A 39 1.96 -10.54 -1.96
C ILE A 39 1.08 -9.33 -2.22
N VAL A 40 -0.06 -9.53 -2.88
CA VAL A 40 -0.98 -8.46 -3.28
C VAL A 40 -2.29 -8.54 -2.49
N TYR A 41 -2.56 -7.49 -1.70
CA TYR A 41 -3.71 -7.40 -0.81
C TYR A 41 -4.86 -6.60 -1.45
N PRO A 42 -6.07 -7.18 -1.53
CA PRO A 42 -7.22 -6.57 -2.19
C PRO A 42 -7.88 -5.46 -1.35
N ALA A 43 -8.67 -4.62 -2.03
CA ALA A 43 -9.51 -3.61 -1.40
C ALA A 43 -10.62 -4.22 -0.52
N PHE A 44 -11.31 -3.36 0.23
CA PHE A 44 -12.46 -3.78 1.02
C PHE A 44 -13.56 -4.40 0.13
N ALA A 45 -14.17 -5.48 0.62
CA ALA A 45 -15.20 -6.27 -0.05
C ALA A 45 -14.79 -6.95 -1.38
N SER A 46 -13.51 -6.89 -1.77
CA SER A 46 -12.98 -7.60 -2.94
C SER A 46 -12.12 -8.82 -2.54
N ASP A 47 -11.52 -9.51 -3.50
CA ASP A 47 -10.83 -10.78 -3.33
C ASP A 47 -9.64 -10.92 -4.30
N ASP A 48 -9.14 -12.14 -4.48
CA ASP A 48 -8.04 -12.39 -5.40
C ASP A 48 -8.39 -12.19 -6.87
N ALA A 49 -9.65 -12.35 -7.29
CA ALA A 49 -10.01 -12.06 -8.67
C ALA A 49 -9.83 -10.57 -8.98
N TYR A 50 -10.12 -9.70 -8.00
CA TYR A 50 -9.95 -8.26 -8.12
C TYR A 50 -8.49 -7.84 -8.40
N THR A 51 -7.50 -8.50 -7.82
CA THR A 51 -6.07 -8.16 -8.01
C THR A 51 -5.36 -9.04 -9.05
N ALA A 52 -6.09 -9.95 -9.73
CA ALA A 52 -5.51 -10.91 -10.67
C ALA A 52 -4.77 -10.23 -11.83
N GLY A 53 -5.29 -9.13 -12.39
CA GLY A 53 -4.63 -8.41 -13.49
C GLY A 53 -3.28 -7.79 -13.07
N MET A 54 -3.21 -7.24 -11.85
CA MET A 54 -1.96 -6.69 -11.29
C MET A 54 -0.91 -7.79 -11.10
N ARG A 55 -1.34 -8.94 -10.55
CA ARG A 55 -0.48 -10.11 -10.36
C ARG A 55 0.02 -10.66 -11.69
N TYR A 56 -0.87 -10.83 -12.67
CA TYR A 56 -0.51 -11.29 -14.01
C TYR A 56 0.56 -10.38 -14.66
N PHE A 57 0.39 -9.06 -14.57
CA PHE A 57 1.39 -8.11 -15.07
C PHE A 57 2.76 -8.28 -14.38
N LEU A 58 2.78 -8.38 -13.06
CA LEU A 58 4.01 -8.56 -12.30
C LEU A 58 4.66 -9.94 -12.61
N GLU A 59 3.88 -10.99 -12.83
CA GLU A 59 4.40 -12.29 -13.27
C GLU A 59 5.06 -12.21 -14.65
N MET A 60 4.45 -11.50 -15.60
CA MET A 60 5.09 -11.22 -16.90
C MET A 60 6.42 -10.46 -16.74
N LYS A 61 6.57 -9.68 -15.66
CA LYS A 61 7.79 -8.98 -15.28
C LYS A 61 8.75 -9.82 -14.44
N GLY A 62 8.50 -11.12 -14.30
CA GLY A 62 9.39 -12.05 -13.62
C GLY A 62 9.32 -11.96 -12.10
N TYR A 63 8.27 -11.38 -11.52
CA TYR A 63 7.99 -11.50 -10.08
C TYR A 63 7.32 -12.85 -9.76
N ARG A 64 7.38 -13.27 -8.51
CA ARG A 64 6.64 -14.44 -8.00
C ARG A 64 5.46 -13.95 -7.16
N THR A 65 4.28 -13.86 -7.78
CA THR A 65 3.16 -13.19 -7.13
C THR A 65 2.26 -14.15 -6.36
N TYR A 66 1.66 -13.62 -5.30
CA TYR A 66 0.72 -14.31 -4.44
C TYR A 66 -0.48 -13.40 -4.23
N GLY A 67 -1.67 -14.00 -4.25
CA GLY A 67 -2.87 -13.34 -3.76
C GLY A 67 -2.88 -13.26 -2.25
N TRP A 68 -3.93 -12.68 -1.69
CA TRP A 68 -4.10 -12.66 -0.24
C TRP A 68 -4.66 -13.98 0.31
N GLU A 69 -5.33 -14.79 -0.53
CA GLU A 69 -5.80 -16.15 -0.24
C GLU A 69 -6.76 -16.30 0.95
N GLN A 70 -7.35 -15.19 1.45
CA GLN A 70 -8.29 -15.22 2.59
C GLN A 70 -9.77 -15.05 2.17
N GLY A 71 -10.08 -15.28 0.90
CA GLY A 71 -11.44 -15.16 0.34
C GLY A 71 -11.83 -13.72 0.03
N ARG A 72 -12.92 -13.21 0.61
CA ARG A 72 -13.33 -11.79 0.48
C ARG A 72 -12.81 -10.94 1.64
N ASN A 73 -12.20 -9.80 1.34
CA ASN A 73 -11.68 -8.85 2.33
C ASN A 73 -12.82 -8.18 3.09
N ARG A 74 -13.08 -8.66 4.30
CA ARG A 74 -14.09 -8.13 5.21
C ARG A 74 -13.45 -7.44 6.42
N GLY A 75 -12.28 -6.84 6.23
CA GLY A 75 -11.56 -6.15 7.28
C GLY A 75 -10.89 -7.06 8.31
N PRO A 76 -10.29 -6.46 9.36
CA PRO A 76 -9.50 -7.19 10.34
C PRO A 76 -10.40 -8.12 11.14
N ARG A 77 -10.06 -9.39 11.14
CA ARG A 77 -10.66 -10.40 12.01
C ARG A 77 -9.52 -11.24 12.57
N PRO A 78 -9.65 -11.78 13.79
CA PRO A 78 -8.56 -12.56 14.41
C PRO A 78 -8.00 -13.65 13.50
N HIS A 79 -8.89 -14.43 12.87
CA HIS A 79 -8.47 -15.49 11.94
C HIS A 79 -7.81 -14.96 10.67
N THR A 80 -8.28 -13.84 10.12
CA THR A 80 -7.69 -13.24 8.91
C THR A 80 -6.27 -12.78 9.18
N LEU A 81 -6.03 -12.14 10.33
CA LEU A 81 -4.74 -11.58 10.71
C LEU A 81 -3.68 -12.67 10.92
N GLU A 82 -4.04 -13.73 11.64
CA GLU A 82 -3.14 -14.87 11.80
C GLU A 82 -2.88 -15.60 10.48
N ALA A 83 -3.89 -15.68 9.59
CA ALA A 83 -3.71 -16.31 8.29
C ALA A 83 -2.78 -15.52 7.37
N ILE A 84 -2.89 -14.19 7.30
CA ILE A 84 -1.97 -13.37 6.48
C ILE A 84 -0.54 -13.35 7.04
N LYS A 85 -0.36 -13.45 8.38
CA LYS A 85 0.97 -13.63 8.99
C LYS A 85 1.60 -14.96 8.59
N ARG A 86 0.83 -16.05 8.65
CA ARG A 86 1.27 -17.38 8.22
C ARG A 86 1.61 -17.40 6.74
N GLN A 87 0.76 -16.81 5.89
CA GLN A 87 1.02 -16.71 4.46
C GLN A 87 2.34 -15.98 4.16
N LEU A 88 2.61 -14.86 4.85
CA LEU A 88 3.87 -14.15 4.70
C LEU A 88 5.07 -15.04 5.09
N ALA A 89 4.96 -15.78 6.20
CA ALA A 89 5.99 -16.73 6.60
C ALA A 89 6.20 -17.82 5.54
N ASP A 90 5.13 -18.49 5.10
CA ASP A 90 5.18 -19.57 4.10
C ASP A 90 5.79 -19.10 2.76
N VAL A 91 5.40 -17.91 2.29
CA VAL A 91 5.95 -17.32 1.06
C VAL A 91 7.44 -17.01 1.23
N THR A 92 7.83 -16.38 2.33
CA THR A 92 9.23 -15.98 2.54
C THR A 92 10.14 -17.17 2.78
N ASP A 93 9.67 -18.19 3.52
CA ASP A 93 10.39 -19.43 3.76
C ASP A 93 10.54 -20.24 2.46
N LYS A 94 9.49 -20.33 1.64
CA LYS A 94 9.53 -21.00 0.32
C LYS A 94 10.58 -20.41 -0.62
N HIS A 95 10.77 -19.09 -0.60
CA HIS A 95 11.72 -18.41 -1.49
C HIS A 95 13.09 -18.16 -0.86
N GLY A 96 13.23 -18.38 0.46
CA GLY A 96 14.45 -18.07 1.21
C GLY A 96 14.83 -16.58 1.17
N ARG A 97 13.85 -15.68 0.98
CA ARG A 97 14.07 -14.23 0.89
C ARG A 97 12.82 -13.45 1.30
N LYS A 98 13.01 -12.17 1.65
CA LYS A 98 11.93 -11.25 1.97
C LYS A 98 10.98 -11.02 0.80
N ALA A 99 9.72 -10.72 1.11
CA ALA A 99 8.67 -10.42 0.14
C ALA A 99 8.33 -8.93 0.10
N ALA A 100 8.00 -8.41 -1.09
CA ALA A 100 7.37 -7.11 -1.21
C ALA A 100 5.85 -7.24 -0.99
N LEU A 101 5.24 -6.25 -0.34
CA LEU A 101 3.80 -6.22 -0.11
C LEU A 101 3.17 -5.07 -0.88
N ILE A 102 2.15 -5.37 -1.67
CA ILE A 102 1.36 -4.36 -2.39
C ILE A 102 -0.05 -4.40 -1.86
N GLY A 103 -0.63 -3.26 -1.51
CA GLY A 103 -2.00 -3.22 -1.03
C GLY A 103 -2.78 -2.07 -1.60
N HIS A 104 -3.99 -2.35 -2.06
CA HIS A 104 -4.94 -1.32 -2.48
C HIS A 104 -5.96 -1.06 -1.39
N SER A 105 -6.22 0.21 -1.10
CA SER A 105 -7.21 0.63 -0.11
C SER A 105 -6.92 -0.02 1.26
N LEU A 106 -7.90 -0.72 1.84
CA LEU A 106 -7.72 -1.49 3.08
C LEU A 106 -6.60 -2.54 3.01
N GLY A 107 -6.32 -3.10 1.83
CA GLY A 107 -5.20 -4.01 1.62
C GLY A 107 -3.84 -3.39 1.97
N GLY A 108 -3.67 -2.09 1.71
CA GLY A 108 -2.43 -1.37 2.05
C GLY A 108 -2.26 -1.17 3.56
N VAL A 109 -3.37 -1.08 4.31
CA VAL A 109 -3.33 -1.04 5.77
C VAL A 109 -2.81 -2.37 6.34
N PHE A 110 -3.29 -3.50 5.81
CA PHE A 110 -2.77 -4.83 6.19
C PHE A 110 -1.30 -4.98 5.84
N ALA A 111 -0.90 -4.59 4.62
CA ALA A 111 0.50 -4.66 4.17
C ALA A 111 1.44 -3.89 5.10
N ARG A 112 1.09 -2.64 5.46
CA ARG A 112 1.88 -1.82 6.39
C ARG A 112 1.99 -2.44 7.78
N GLN A 113 0.89 -3.01 8.28
CA GLN A 113 0.90 -3.63 9.60
C GLN A 113 1.75 -4.88 9.62
N LEU A 114 1.62 -5.77 8.62
CA LEU A 114 2.49 -6.94 8.49
C LEU A 114 3.98 -6.55 8.41
N ALA A 115 4.31 -5.52 7.65
CA ALA A 115 5.66 -4.97 7.57
C ALA A 115 6.20 -4.45 8.90
N ARG A 116 5.32 -4.01 9.81
CA ARG A 116 5.68 -3.58 11.16
C ARG A 116 5.89 -4.76 12.11
N PHE A 117 5.06 -5.80 11.99
CA PHE A 117 5.15 -6.99 12.85
C PHE A 117 6.30 -7.92 12.46
N ALA A 118 6.63 -8.00 11.16
CA ALA A 118 7.66 -8.88 10.63
C ALA A 118 8.58 -8.16 9.61
N PRO A 119 9.28 -7.07 9.99
CA PRO A 119 10.17 -6.32 9.09
C PRO A 119 11.35 -7.17 8.56
N GLU A 120 11.69 -8.26 9.25
CA GLU A 120 12.67 -9.25 8.82
C GLU A 120 12.17 -10.11 7.64
N ARG A 121 10.86 -10.19 7.42
CA ARG A 121 10.23 -10.94 6.32
C ARG A 121 9.78 -10.05 5.16
N VAL A 122 9.68 -8.74 5.37
CA VAL A 122 9.21 -7.79 4.37
C VAL A 122 10.36 -6.97 3.78
N ASP A 123 10.43 -6.92 2.45
CA ASP A 123 11.41 -6.13 1.71
C ASP A 123 10.99 -4.67 1.58
N ARG A 124 9.72 -4.45 1.17
CA ARG A 124 9.11 -3.13 1.00
C ARG A 124 7.59 -3.20 1.04
N VAL A 125 6.97 -2.04 1.18
CA VAL A 125 5.52 -1.86 1.05
C VAL A 125 5.21 -0.82 -0.04
N ILE A 126 4.26 -1.14 -0.91
CA ILE A 126 3.64 -0.19 -1.83
C ILE A 126 2.15 -0.12 -1.55
N THR A 127 1.64 1.06 -1.18
CA THR A 127 0.22 1.28 -0.93
C THR A 127 -0.42 2.10 -2.03
N LEU A 128 -1.64 1.73 -2.42
CA LEU A 128 -2.42 2.40 -3.45
C LEU A 128 -3.70 2.96 -2.79
N GLY A 129 -3.83 4.29 -2.70
CA GLY A 129 -5.02 4.96 -2.12
C GLY A 129 -5.43 4.43 -0.75
N SER A 130 -4.46 4.14 0.13
CA SER A 130 -4.71 3.39 1.37
C SER A 130 -4.88 4.33 2.57
N PRO A 131 -5.98 4.24 3.34
CA PRO A 131 -6.33 5.21 4.39
C PRO A 131 -5.60 4.97 5.72
N PHE A 132 -4.28 4.79 5.71
CA PHE A 132 -3.51 4.51 6.94
C PHE A 132 -3.34 5.74 7.85
N GLY A 133 -3.52 6.96 7.34
CA GLY A 133 -3.49 8.21 8.12
C GLY A 133 -4.88 8.71 8.56
N ILE A 134 -5.95 7.93 8.33
CA ILE A 134 -7.32 8.46 8.48
C ILE A 134 -7.67 8.91 9.91
N ALA A 135 -7.11 8.27 10.95
CA ALA A 135 -7.39 8.64 12.34
C ALA A 135 -7.02 10.10 12.64
N ALA A 136 -5.93 10.60 12.03
CA ALA A 136 -5.48 11.98 12.15
C ALA A 136 -6.21 12.95 11.19
N GLN A 137 -7.09 12.45 10.34
CA GLN A 137 -7.75 13.19 9.26
C GLN A 137 -9.27 12.92 9.24
N LEU A 138 -9.84 12.48 10.37
CA LEU A 138 -11.26 12.12 10.48
C LEU A 138 -12.19 13.30 10.18
N ASP A 139 -11.80 14.51 10.51
CA ASP A 139 -12.48 15.75 10.17
C ASP A 139 -12.60 15.96 8.64
N LYS A 140 -11.52 15.68 7.89
CA LYS A 140 -11.43 15.84 6.42
C LYS A 140 -11.84 14.59 5.63
N ALA A 141 -12.01 13.45 6.31
CA ALA A 141 -12.35 12.19 5.68
C ALA A 141 -13.76 12.23 5.04
N THR A 142 -13.88 11.65 3.84
CA THR A 142 -15.19 11.54 3.17
C THR A 142 -16.12 10.61 3.96
N PRO A 143 -17.45 10.69 3.79
CA PRO A 143 -18.38 9.75 4.43
C PRO A 143 -18.07 8.28 4.10
N ALA A 144 -17.60 8.01 2.87
CA ALA A 144 -17.18 6.66 2.47
C ALA A 144 -15.92 6.22 3.22
N THR A 145 -14.91 7.10 3.34
CA THR A 145 -13.67 6.82 4.08
C THR A 145 -13.97 6.57 5.56
N LYS A 146 -14.84 7.39 6.18
CA LYS A 146 -15.31 7.22 7.57
C LYS A 146 -16.04 5.89 7.76
N LYS A 147 -16.89 5.50 6.80
CA LYS A 147 -17.60 4.22 6.85
C LYS A 147 -16.65 3.05 6.73
N ILE A 148 -15.65 3.11 5.85
CA ILE A 148 -14.59 2.09 5.73
C ILE A 148 -13.80 2.00 7.03
N PHE A 149 -13.36 3.13 7.60
CA PHE A 149 -12.63 3.16 8.86
C PHE A 149 -13.47 2.62 10.02
N ASN A 150 -14.69 3.10 10.19
CA ASN A 150 -15.60 2.60 11.22
C ASN A 150 -15.89 1.12 11.02
N PHE A 151 -16.03 0.62 9.80
CA PHE A 151 -16.17 -0.81 9.56
C PHE A 151 -14.90 -1.58 10.00
N CYS A 152 -13.73 -1.05 9.70
CA CYS A 152 -12.46 -1.66 10.11
C CYS A 152 -12.24 -1.62 11.63
N VAL A 153 -12.76 -0.60 12.32
CA VAL A 153 -12.55 -0.37 13.76
C VAL A 153 -13.70 -0.91 14.63
N SER A 154 -14.94 -0.93 14.14
CA SER A 154 -16.15 -1.21 14.93
C SER A 154 -16.65 -2.64 14.78
N ASP A 155 -16.45 -3.30 13.62
CA ASP A 155 -16.84 -4.71 13.42
C ASP A 155 -15.76 -5.71 13.88
N GLY A 156 -14.63 -5.21 14.40
CA GLY A 156 -13.61 -6.01 15.11
C GLY A 156 -13.99 -6.34 16.56
N ALA A 157 -15.28 -6.55 16.84
CA ALA A 157 -15.84 -6.59 18.18
C ALA A 157 -15.26 -7.69 19.10
N ASP A 158 -14.60 -8.72 18.55
CA ASP A 158 -14.03 -9.81 19.35
C ASP A 158 -12.59 -10.19 19.00
N GLY A 159 -11.78 -9.30 18.41
CA GLY A 159 -10.36 -9.52 18.59
C GLY A 159 -9.38 -8.53 17.98
N ASP A 160 -8.25 -8.53 18.67
CA ASP A 160 -6.98 -7.84 18.44
C ASP A 160 -7.10 -6.45 17.80
N ARG A 161 -7.76 -5.57 18.55
CA ARG A 161 -7.75 -4.11 18.35
C ARG A 161 -6.34 -3.59 18.08
N ASP A 162 -5.31 -4.23 18.61
CA ASP A 162 -3.89 -3.86 18.50
C ASP A 162 -3.35 -3.73 17.06
N LEU A 163 -3.89 -4.48 16.09
CA LEU A 163 -3.42 -4.43 14.70
C LEU A 163 -3.86 -3.17 13.94
N LEU A 164 -4.99 -2.56 14.29
CA LEU A 164 -5.43 -1.28 13.71
C LEU A 164 -5.36 -0.10 14.69
N ALA A 165 -5.25 -0.35 16.00
CA ALA A 165 -5.24 0.69 17.02
C ALA A 165 -3.87 1.36 17.19
N ARG A 166 -2.77 0.72 16.77
CA ARG A 166 -1.43 1.29 16.88
C ARG A 166 -1.06 2.12 15.66
N ASP A 167 -0.96 3.43 15.86
CA ASP A 167 -0.30 4.44 15.00
C ASP A 167 -0.11 4.00 13.53
N LEU A 168 -1.21 3.75 12.82
CA LEU A 168 -1.19 3.35 11.39
C LEU A 168 -0.43 4.39 10.53
N VAL A 169 -0.42 5.64 11.00
CA VAL A 169 0.31 6.77 10.42
C VAL A 169 1.83 6.58 10.47
N VAL A 170 2.37 5.89 11.49
CA VAL A 170 3.80 5.63 11.61
C VAL A 170 4.20 4.62 10.52
N PRO A 171 5.11 4.95 9.61
CA PRO A 171 5.58 4.02 8.58
C PRO A 171 6.32 2.82 9.21
N PRO A 172 6.29 1.63 8.58
CA PRO A 172 7.16 0.52 9.00
C PRO A 172 8.65 0.89 8.76
N PRO A 173 9.60 0.25 9.46
CA PRO A 173 11.03 0.61 9.43
C PRO A 173 11.75 0.08 8.17
N LEU A 174 11.14 0.24 7.01
CA LEU A 174 11.60 -0.28 5.71
C LEU A 174 11.02 0.57 4.56
N PRO A 175 11.56 0.46 3.34
CA PRO A 175 11.06 1.19 2.19
C PRO A 175 9.54 1.11 2.01
N THR A 176 8.88 2.27 2.04
CA THR A 176 7.43 2.39 2.00
C THR A 176 7.02 3.48 1.02
N THR A 177 6.40 3.07 -0.08
CA THR A 177 5.89 3.96 -1.12
C THR A 177 4.37 4.08 -0.99
N SER A 178 3.85 5.28 -0.80
CA SER A 178 2.41 5.53 -0.92
C SER A 178 2.09 6.22 -2.23
N ILE A 179 1.21 5.61 -3.02
CA ILE A 179 0.69 6.18 -4.26
C ILE A 179 -0.76 6.58 -3.98
N TYR A 180 -1.08 7.85 -4.20
CA TYR A 180 -2.39 8.42 -3.90
C TYR A 180 -2.85 9.31 -5.05
N SER A 181 -4.12 9.71 -5.06
CA SER A 181 -4.58 10.77 -5.96
C SER A 181 -5.48 11.76 -5.24
N ARG A 182 -5.38 13.05 -5.57
CA ARG A 182 -6.26 14.09 -5.04
C ARG A 182 -7.69 13.96 -5.55
N ASP A 183 -7.90 13.32 -6.71
CA ASP A 183 -9.24 13.05 -7.24
C ASP A 183 -9.85 11.74 -6.73
N ASP A 184 -9.18 11.02 -5.81
CA ASP A 184 -9.70 9.78 -5.25
C ASP A 184 -11.06 10.03 -4.61
N GLU A 185 -12.07 9.36 -5.16
CA GLU A 185 -13.46 9.65 -4.86
C GLU A 185 -14.01 8.87 -3.65
N LEU A 186 -13.20 7.98 -3.06
CA LEU A 186 -13.54 7.13 -1.93
C LEU A 186 -12.65 7.38 -0.71
N ILE A 187 -11.36 7.63 -0.92
CA ILE A 187 -10.37 7.85 0.13
C ILE A 187 -9.81 9.27 -0.02
N HIS A 188 -10.03 10.12 0.99
CA HIS A 188 -9.42 11.45 0.98
C HIS A 188 -7.89 11.31 0.96
N TRP A 189 -7.24 11.96 -0.01
CA TRP A 189 -5.82 11.78 -0.30
C TRP A 189 -4.91 11.99 0.92
N SER A 190 -5.24 12.94 1.80
CA SER A 190 -4.45 13.23 3.01
C SER A 190 -4.37 12.04 3.97
N SER A 191 -5.32 11.10 3.90
CA SER A 191 -5.30 9.86 4.68
C SER A 191 -4.34 8.81 4.12
N SER A 192 -3.74 9.06 2.94
CA SER A 192 -2.78 8.16 2.28
C SER A 192 -1.36 8.74 2.26
N ILE A 193 -1.07 9.76 3.07
CA ILE A 193 0.23 10.42 3.10
C ILE A 193 1.09 9.86 4.22
N ASN A 194 2.26 9.32 3.87
CA ASN A 194 3.32 9.00 4.81
C ASN A 194 3.88 10.29 5.43
N PRO A 195 4.17 10.30 6.74
CA PRO A 195 5.09 11.27 7.32
C PRO A 195 6.43 11.25 6.57
N ARG A 196 7.12 12.39 6.51
CA ARG A 196 8.45 12.46 5.89
C ARG A 196 9.44 11.59 6.65
N GLY A 197 10.24 10.85 5.91
CA GLY A 197 11.26 9.96 6.46
C GLY A 197 12.22 9.45 5.37
N PRO A 198 13.37 8.89 5.76
CA PRO A 198 14.42 8.47 4.84
C PRO A 198 14.05 7.23 4.00
N LEU A 199 13.03 6.47 4.43
CA LEU A 199 12.56 5.24 3.77
C LEU A 199 11.11 5.37 3.28
N THR A 200 10.58 6.58 3.22
CA THR A 200 9.19 6.83 2.84
C THR A 200 9.11 7.76 1.65
N GLU A 201 8.16 7.50 0.77
CA GLU A 201 7.80 8.42 -0.30
C GLU A 201 6.28 8.48 -0.47
N ASN A 202 5.81 9.60 -1.02
CA ASN A 202 4.45 9.82 -1.44
C ASN A 202 4.46 10.22 -2.91
N ILE A 203 3.66 9.55 -3.74
CA ILE A 203 3.57 9.78 -5.17
C ILE A 203 2.13 10.10 -5.54
N GLU A 204 1.89 11.33 -6.01
CA GLU A 204 0.62 11.75 -6.55
C GLU A 204 0.43 11.21 -7.98
N ALA A 205 -0.57 10.35 -8.16
CA ALA A 205 -0.98 9.81 -9.44
C ALA A 205 -2.04 10.70 -10.09
N ILE A 206 -1.60 11.70 -10.87
CA ILE A 206 -2.49 12.61 -11.61
C ILE A 206 -3.17 11.89 -12.77
N ALA A 207 -2.44 11.03 -13.49
CA ALA A 207 -2.94 10.41 -14.72
C ALA A 207 -3.95 9.25 -14.50
N SER A 208 -4.19 8.83 -13.25
CA SER A 208 -5.04 7.68 -12.92
C SER A 208 -5.70 7.91 -11.58
N SER A 209 -6.61 8.86 -11.57
CA SER A 209 -6.96 9.57 -10.35
C SER A 209 -8.21 9.06 -9.64
N SER A 210 -8.90 8.06 -10.20
CA SER A 210 -9.97 7.36 -9.47
C SER A 210 -9.40 6.32 -8.49
N HIS A 211 -10.16 5.99 -7.44
CA HIS A 211 -9.76 5.01 -6.44
C HIS A 211 -9.41 3.65 -7.05
N HIS A 212 -10.18 3.21 -8.04
CA HIS A 212 -9.93 1.95 -8.75
C HIS A 212 -8.85 2.11 -9.82
N GLY A 213 -8.75 3.28 -10.45
CA GLY A 213 -7.68 3.62 -11.40
C GLY A 213 -6.29 3.47 -10.80
N LEU A 214 -6.14 3.77 -9.50
CA LEU A 214 -4.90 3.53 -8.74
C LEU A 214 -4.46 2.06 -8.73
N ALA A 215 -5.39 1.10 -8.83
CA ALA A 215 -5.09 -0.34 -8.83
C ALA A 215 -4.86 -0.90 -10.24
N PHE A 216 -5.48 -0.33 -11.27
CA PHE A 216 -5.58 -0.97 -12.58
C PHE A 216 -4.92 -0.23 -13.73
N SER A 217 -4.64 1.06 -13.59
CA SER A 217 -4.04 1.85 -14.67
C SER A 217 -2.68 1.28 -15.12
N PRO A 218 -2.36 1.27 -16.43
CA PRO A 218 -1.06 0.81 -16.91
C PRO A 218 0.10 1.66 -16.38
N ILE A 219 -0.17 2.94 -16.09
CA ILE A 219 0.80 3.86 -15.51
C ILE A 219 1.12 3.44 -14.07
N MET A 220 0.11 3.02 -13.32
CA MET A 220 0.29 2.53 -11.95
C MET A 220 0.98 1.17 -11.93
N LEU A 221 0.62 0.27 -12.85
CA LEU A 221 1.33 -1.00 -13.04
C LEU A 221 2.82 -0.76 -13.34
N ALA A 222 3.13 0.15 -14.26
CA ALA A 222 4.50 0.50 -14.60
C ALA A 222 5.25 1.16 -13.44
N LEU A 223 4.60 2.07 -12.71
CA LEU A 223 5.17 2.68 -11.51
C LEU A 223 5.46 1.64 -10.43
N MET A 224 4.55 0.71 -10.17
CA MET A 224 4.79 -0.39 -9.22
C MET A 224 6.00 -1.23 -9.63
N ALA A 225 6.11 -1.62 -10.90
CA ALA A 225 7.27 -2.39 -11.38
C ALA A 225 8.59 -1.62 -11.25
N GLU A 226 8.60 -0.31 -11.50
CA GLU A 226 9.77 0.55 -11.29
C GLU A 226 10.14 0.61 -9.80
N ARG A 227 9.18 0.90 -8.92
CA ARG A 227 9.42 0.97 -7.47
C ARG A 227 9.87 -0.37 -6.88
N LEU A 228 9.35 -1.49 -7.37
CA LEU A 228 9.78 -2.83 -6.97
C LEU A 228 11.21 -3.17 -7.40
N ALA A 229 11.69 -2.57 -8.50
CA ALA A 229 13.00 -2.87 -9.06
C ALA A 229 14.17 -2.18 -8.35
N VAL A 230 13.91 -1.09 -7.62
CA VAL A 230 14.92 -0.40 -6.80
C VAL A 230 15.43 -1.35 -5.71
N SER A 231 16.71 -1.38 -5.38
CA SER A 231 17.18 -2.20 -4.25
C SER A 231 16.62 -1.66 -2.93
N SER A 232 16.19 -2.54 -2.01
CA SER A 232 15.79 -2.12 -0.66
C SER A 232 16.98 -1.66 0.18
N GLU A 233 18.18 -2.15 -0.12
CA GLU A 233 19.45 -1.75 0.53
C GLU A 233 19.90 -0.35 0.08
N TYR A 234 19.72 -0.04 -1.21
CA TYR A 234 20.08 1.25 -1.81
C TYR A 234 18.84 2.00 -2.25
N TRP A 235 17.82 2.01 -1.38
CA TRP A 235 16.54 2.60 -1.73
C TRP A 235 16.67 4.12 -1.92
N TYR A 236 15.99 4.64 -2.93
CA TYR A 236 15.86 6.06 -3.19
C TYR A 236 14.43 6.37 -3.65
N PRO A 237 13.88 7.57 -3.35
CA PRO A 237 12.57 7.99 -3.83
C PRO A 237 12.47 8.02 -5.36
N PHE A 238 11.27 7.85 -5.90
CA PHE A 238 11.00 7.93 -7.33
C PHE A 238 11.60 9.20 -7.94
N ASN A 239 12.39 9.01 -9.00
CA ASN A 239 13.01 10.11 -9.73
C ASN A 239 12.64 10.03 -11.21
N ARG A 240 11.94 11.07 -11.68
CA ARG A 240 11.45 11.20 -13.06
C ARG A 240 12.58 11.11 -14.08
N ASN A 241 13.79 11.55 -13.74
CA ASN A 241 14.95 11.51 -14.64
C ASN A 241 15.40 10.08 -14.95
N PHE A 242 15.08 9.11 -14.10
CA PHE A 242 15.40 7.71 -14.31
C PHE A 242 14.26 6.91 -14.96
N SER A 243 13.10 7.54 -15.18
CA SER A 243 11.95 6.93 -15.84
C SER A 243 11.24 7.92 -16.77
N PRO A 244 11.83 8.23 -17.94
CA PRO A 244 11.33 9.27 -18.85
C PRO A 244 9.90 9.01 -19.33
N PHE A 245 9.47 7.75 -19.41
CA PHE A 245 8.10 7.39 -19.79
C PHE A 245 7.09 7.66 -18.67
N LEU A 246 7.44 7.39 -17.41
CA LEU A 246 6.59 7.72 -16.26
C LEU A 246 6.60 9.22 -15.95
N ALA A 247 7.69 9.92 -16.29
CA ALA A 247 7.81 11.35 -16.09
C ALA A 247 6.68 12.14 -16.77
N ALA A 248 6.15 11.67 -17.90
CA ALA A 248 5.03 12.34 -18.59
C ALA A 248 3.70 12.27 -17.81
N TYR A 249 3.54 11.29 -16.92
CA TYR A 249 2.28 10.99 -16.24
C TYR A 249 2.32 11.22 -14.73
N ILE A 250 3.51 11.13 -14.15
CA ILE A 250 3.79 11.37 -12.75
C ILE A 250 4.42 12.76 -12.67
N PRO A 251 3.73 13.76 -12.11
CA PRO A 251 4.28 15.11 -11.98
C PRO A 251 5.54 15.08 -11.12
N GLU A 252 6.29 16.17 -11.15
CA GLU A 252 7.28 16.39 -10.11
C GLU A 252 6.57 16.33 -8.77
N GLN A 253 7.03 15.40 -7.94
CA GLN A 253 6.46 15.25 -6.61
C GLN A 253 6.84 16.51 -5.87
N GLN A 254 5.87 17.38 -5.64
CA GLN A 254 6.09 18.51 -4.75
C GLN A 254 6.60 17.90 -3.45
N ALA A 255 7.75 18.38 -2.96
CA ALA A 255 8.17 18.10 -1.60
C ALA A 255 7.16 18.79 -0.68
N HIS A 256 5.94 18.26 -0.56
CA HIS A 256 4.73 18.94 -0.06
C HIS A 256 5.02 20.20 0.75
N LEU A 257 5.03 21.35 0.08
CA LEU A 257 5.20 22.66 0.71
C LEU A 257 3.88 23.13 1.36
N GLU A 258 3.06 22.18 1.84
CA GLU A 258 1.79 22.48 2.49
C GLU A 258 1.89 22.07 3.96
N ASP A 259 2.16 23.10 4.76
CA ASP A 259 1.72 23.31 6.14
C ASP A 259 2.10 22.25 7.20
N THR A 260 3.21 22.52 7.88
CA THR A 260 3.61 21.85 9.13
C THR A 260 2.64 22.05 10.29
N SER A 261 1.58 22.87 10.17
CA SER A 261 0.60 23.08 11.23
C SER A 261 -0.46 21.97 11.35
N ALA A 262 -0.53 21.04 10.38
CA ALA A 262 -1.53 19.97 10.35
C ALA A 262 -1.01 18.59 10.78
N VAL A 263 0.24 18.49 11.23
CA VAL A 263 0.72 17.34 12.02
C VAL A 263 0.60 17.80 13.48
N PRO A 264 -0.33 17.26 14.29
CA PRO A 264 -0.29 17.50 15.72
C PRO A 264 1.10 17.07 16.21
N ASP A 265 1.74 17.87 17.07
CA ASP A 265 2.98 17.47 17.73
C ASP A 265 2.81 16.04 18.25
N MET A 266 3.46 15.09 17.57
CA MET A 266 3.51 13.71 18.02
C MET A 266 4.25 13.74 19.36
N PRO A 267 3.79 13.03 20.39
CA PRO A 267 4.55 12.94 21.63
C PRO A 267 5.92 12.36 21.28
N VAL A 268 6.96 13.16 21.46
CA VAL A 268 8.34 12.71 21.38
C VAL A 268 8.52 11.77 22.55
N TYR A 269 8.38 10.47 22.32
CA TYR A 269 8.58 9.47 23.36
C TYR A 269 10.00 9.62 23.89
N SER A 270 10.11 9.85 25.19
CA SER A 270 11.38 9.92 25.88
C SER A 270 12.14 8.61 25.72
N ALA A 271 13.47 8.66 25.85
CA ALA A 271 14.30 7.45 25.82
C ALA A 271 13.84 6.40 26.86
N GLN A 272 13.21 6.84 27.96
CA GLN A 272 12.61 5.96 28.97
C GLN A 272 11.33 5.27 28.49
N GLU A 273 10.51 5.91 27.66
CA GLU A 273 9.29 5.33 27.10
C GLU A 273 9.60 4.33 25.97
N LEU A 274 10.60 4.64 25.15
CA LEU A 274 11.15 3.68 24.17
C LEU A 274 11.73 2.44 24.86
N ALA A 275 12.48 2.62 25.96
CA ALA A 275 13.00 1.51 26.75
C ALA A 275 11.90 0.67 27.42
N ARG A 276 10.79 1.28 27.85
CA ARG A 276 9.61 0.55 28.38
C ARG A 276 8.90 -0.27 27.30
N LEU A 277 8.81 0.25 26.07
CA LEU A 277 8.23 -0.48 24.93
C LEU A 277 9.12 -1.64 24.48
N GLU A 278 10.44 -1.49 24.56
CA GLU A 278 11.38 -2.59 24.32
C GLU A 278 11.32 -3.67 25.40
N ALA A 279 11.17 -3.27 26.67
CA ALA A 279 11.00 -4.18 27.80
C ALA A 279 9.66 -4.93 27.80
N ALA A 280 8.64 -4.41 27.10
CA ALA A 280 7.31 -5.00 26.99
C ALA A 280 7.18 -6.06 25.87
N LYS A 281 8.25 -6.38 25.13
CA LYS A 281 8.24 -7.49 24.17
C LYS A 281 8.03 -8.81 24.94
N PRO A 282 6.96 -9.57 24.69
CA PRO A 282 6.79 -10.85 25.35
C PRO A 282 7.91 -11.80 24.89
N ASN A 283 8.55 -12.43 25.86
CA ASN A 283 9.56 -13.47 25.65
C ASN A 283 8.85 -14.67 25.02
N LEU A 284 8.78 -14.73 23.69
CA LEU A 284 8.28 -15.90 22.96
C LEU A 284 9.31 -17.01 23.09
N GLY A 285 9.22 -17.73 24.21
CA GLY A 285 9.97 -18.96 24.46
C GLY A 285 9.58 -20.03 23.45
N LEU A 286 10.19 -19.99 22.28
CA LEU A 286 10.28 -21.11 21.36
C LEU A 286 11.40 -22.02 21.89
N LYS A 287 11.01 -23.15 22.48
CA LYS A 287 11.92 -24.30 22.58
C LYS A 287 12.09 -24.88 21.18
N ILE A 288 13.37 -25.04 20.81
CA ILE A 288 13.90 -25.65 19.60
C ILE A 288 13.35 -27.07 19.42
#